data_AF-A0A0P9R6G0-F1
#
_entry.id   AF-A0A0P9R6G0-F1
#
_cell.length_a   1.000
_cell.length_b   1.000
_cell.length_c   1.000
_cell.angle_alpha   90.00
_cell.angle_beta   90.00
_cell.angle_gamma   90.00
#
_symmetry.space_group_name_H-M   'P 1'
#
loop_
_entity.id
_entity.type
_entity.pdbx_description
1 polymer ?
#
loop_
_entity_poly.entity_id
_entity_poly.type
_entity_poly.pdbx_seq_one_letter_code
_entity_poly.pdbx_strand_id
1 'polypeptide(L)'
;TIERMAGHWLALLQAICANAGQRIAEVPILDAAEQQQIVRDWNATAAYFPGEHCLHSLIEAQVQATPDAPALIFAAEQLSYAQLNARANQLAHRLREAGVGPDVLVGICVERSVDMVIGLLAIIKAGGAYVP
;
A
#
# COMPACT_ATOMS: atom_id res chain seq x y z
N THR A 1 -27.70 -12.86 11.72
CA THR A 1 -28.96 -13.62 11.84
C THR A 1 -29.83 -12.99 12.93
N ILE A 2 -31.09 -13.39 13.04
CA ILE A 2 -31.99 -12.89 14.11
C ILE A 2 -31.45 -13.23 15.52
N GLU A 3 -30.84 -14.41 15.69
CA GLU A 3 -30.20 -14.83 16.94
C GLU A 3 -29.11 -13.86 17.40
N ARG A 4 -28.29 -13.38 16.45
CA ARG A 4 -27.24 -12.39 16.72
C ARG A 4 -27.81 -11.05 17.17
N MET A 5 -28.90 -10.59 16.56
CA MET A 5 -29.59 -9.36 16.97
C MET A 5 -30.20 -9.49 18.38
N ALA A 6 -30.71 -10.67 18.73
CA ALA A 6 -31.19 -10.94 20.08
C ALA A 6 -30.04 -10.91 21.11
N GLY A 7 -28.86 -11.42 20.76
CA GLY A 7 -27.64 -11.31 21.56
C GLY A 7 -27.22 -9.85 21.80
N HIS A 8 -27.22 -9.02 20.75
CA HIS A 8 -26.92 -7.59 20.85
C HIS A 8 -27.91 -6.84 21.74
N TRP A 9 -29.20 -7.15 21.62
CA TRP A 9 -30.23 -6.54 22.45
C TRP A 9 -30.04 -6.90 23.93
N LEU A 10 -29.67 -8.15 24.22
CA LEU A 10 -29.39 -8.60 25.58
C LEU A 10 -28.16 -7.89 26.17
N ALA A 11 -27.08 -7.77 25.38
CA ALA A 11 -25.86 -7.07 25.79
C ALA A 11 -26.13 -5.59 26.12
N LEU A 12 -26.93 -4.91 25.28
CA LEU A 12 -27.38 -3.54 25.51
C LEU A 12 -28.16 -3.39 26.82
N LEU A 13 -29.16 -4.25 27.06
CA LEU A 13 -29.97 -4.19 28.27
C LEU A 13 -29.14 -4.46 29.53
N GLN A 14 -28.22 -5.42 29.49
CA GLN A 14 -27.32 -5.72 30.61
C GLN A 14 -26.42 -4.54 30.96
N ALA A 15 -25.84 -3.88 29.95
CA ALA A 15 -24.97 -2.73 30.16
C ALA A 15 -25.72 -1.52 30.73
N ILE A 16 -26.95 -1.25 30.27
CA ILE A 16 -27.81 -0.18 30.82
C ILE A 16 -28.18 -0.46 32.28
N CYS A 17 -28.52 -1.72 32.60
CA CYS A 17 -28.82 -2.11 33.99
C CYS A 17 -27.59 -2.00 34.91
N ALA A 18 -26.39 -2.28 34.41
CA ALA A 18 -25.15 -2.20 35.18
C ALA A 18 -24.74 -0.73 35.46
N ASN A 19 -25.00 0.19 34.53
CA ASN A 19 -24.72 1.61 34.72
C ASN A 19 -25.70 2.51 33.94
N ALA A 20 -26.78 2.93 34.61
CA ALA A 20 -27.80 3.79 34.02
C ALA A 20 -27.32 5.23 33.69
N GLY A 21 -26.18 5.65 34.25
CA GLY A 21 -25.57 6.96 33.97
C GLY A 21 -24.60 6.96 32.78
N GLN A 22 -24.34 5.78 32.19
CA GLN A 22 -23.43 5.66 31.06
C GLN A 22 -24.00 6.36 29.82
N ARG A 23 -23.11 6.98 29.03
CA ARG A 23 -23.50 7.56 27.74
C ARG A 23 -23.88 6.43 26.79
N ILE A 24 -25.00 6.59 26.09
CA ILE A 24 -25.50 5.60 25.10
C ILE A 24 -24.41 5.22 24.08
N ALA A 25 -23.56 6.17 23.68
CA ALA A 25 -22.47 5.93 22.73
C ALA A 25 -21.37 4.98 23.24
N GLU A 26 -21.31 4.70 24.54
CA GLU A 26 -20.30 3.85 25.16
C GLU A 26 -20.85 2.46 25.52
N VAL A 27 -22.14 2.22 25.29
CA VAL A 27 -22.79 0.95 25.63
C VAL A 27 -22.36 -0.13 24.61
N PRO A 28 -21.77 -1.25 25.06
CA PRO A 28 -21.33 -2.31 24.16
C PRO A 28 -22.53 -3.01 23.52
N ILE A 29 -22.53 -3.06 22.18
CA ILE A 29 -23.56 -3.77 21.38
C ILE A 29 -23.13 -5.19 21.07
N LEU A 30 -21.83 -5.41 20.84
CA LEU A 30 -21.28 -6.73 20.56
C LEU A 30 -21.11 -7.50 21.86
N ASP A 31 -21.46 -8.78 21.84
CA ASP A 31 -21.05 -9.66 22.92
C ASP A 31 -19.54 -9.93 22.87
N ALA A 32 -19.00 -10.53 23.93
CA ALA A 32 -17.56 -10.77 24.04
C ALA A 32 -17.00 -11.70 22.94
N ALA A 33 -17.80 -12.68 22.49
CA ALA A 33 -17.38 -13.64 21.46
C ALA A 33 -17.35 -12.98 20.08
N GLU A 34 -18.35 -12.18 19.76
CA GLU A 34 -18.40 -11.39 18.55
C GLU A 34 -17.33 -10.30 18.53
N GLN A 35 -17.07 -9.65 19.67
CA GLN A 35 -15.98 -8.68 19.78
C GLN A 35 -14.63 -9.36 19.54
N GLN A 36 -14.39 -10.54 20.12
CA GLN A 36 -13.19 -11.32 19.86
C GLN A 36 -13.08 -11.66 18.37
N GLN A 37 -14.13 -12.20 17.77
CA GLN A 37 -14.11 -12.61 16.37
C GLN A 37 -13.88 -11.43 15.41
N ILE A 38 -14.64 -10.35 15.56
CA ILE A 38 -14.62 -9.20 14.63
C ILE A 38 -13.38 -8.34 14.85
N VAL A 39 -13.01 -8.07 16.10
CA VAL A 39 -11.92 -7.13 16.41
C VAL A 39 -10.57 -7.82 16.43
N ARG A 40 -10.48 -9.08 16.89
CA ARG A 40 -9.21 -9.80 17.01
C ARG A 40 -9.01 -10.80 15.90
N ASP A 41 -9.89 -11.80 15.78
CA ASP A 41 -9.61 -12.96 14.94
C ASP A 41 -9.58 -12.59 13.46
N TRP A 42 -10.52 -11.77 13.00
CA TRP A 42 -10.53 -11.26 11.62
C TRP A 42 -9.43 -10.24 11.33
N ASN A 43 -8.94 -9.52 12.35
CA ASN A 43 -7.84 -8.57 12.22
C ASN A 43 -6.48 -9.16 12.64
N ALA A 44 -6.38 -10.49 12.77
CA ALA A 44 -5.13 -11.19 13.02
C ALA A 44 -4.25 -11.24 11.75
N THR A 45 -4.00 -10.08 11.14
CA THR A 45 -3.29 -9.91 9.87
C THR A 45 -1.81 -9.58 10.07
N ALA A 46 -1.30 -9.71 11.30
CA ALA A 46 0.10 -9.48 11.61
C ALA A 46 0.96 -10.52 10.89
N ALA A 47 1.75 -10.06 9.91
CA ALA A 47 2.71 -10.86 9.18
C ALA A 47 4.05 -10.12 9.16
N TYR A 48 5.17 -10.86 9.21
CA TYR A 48 6.49 -10.27 9.06
C TYR A 48 6.63 -9.73 7.63
N PHE A 49 6.91 -8.43 7.53
CA PHE A 49 7.28 -7.78 6.29
C PHE A 49 8.66 -7.15 6.48
N PRO A 50 9.68 -7.53 5.69
CA PRO A 50 11.00 -6.92 5.75
C PRO A 50 10.93 -5.49 5.16
N GLY A 51 10.49 -4.53 5.97
CA GLY A 51 10.22 -3.14 5.59
C GLY A 51 11.46 -2.24 5.48
N GLU A 52 12.65 -2.81 5.37
CA GLU A 52 13.92 -2.05 5.36
C GLU A 52 14.25 -1.48 3.98
N HIS A 53 13.56 -1.93 2.93
CA HIS A 53 13.89 -1.56 1.54
C HIS A 53 12.74 -0.85 0.83
N CYS A 54 13.10 0.23 0.15
CA CYS A 54 12.21 0.90 -0.80
C CYS A 54 12.02 0.06 -2.06
N LEU A 55 10.89 0.25 -2.76
CA LEU A 55 10.59 -0.45 -4.02
C LEU A 55 11.71 -0.33 -5.05
N HIS A 56 12.27 0.88 -5.24
CA HIS A 56 13.36 1.09 -6.21
C HIS A 56 14.63 0.30 -5.84
N SER A 57 14.91 0.12 -4.55
CA SER A 57 16.05 -0.67 -4.06
C SER A 57 15.85 -2.16 -4.32
N LEU A 58 14.63 -2.67 -4.17
CA LEU A 58 14.30 -4.06 -4.53
C LEU A 58 14.47 -4.31 -6.03
N ILE A 59 14.09 -3.34 -6.87
CA ILE A 59 14.33 -3.41 -8.32
C ILE A 59 15.82 -3.39 -8.63
N GLU A 60 16.61 -2.54 -7.97
CA GLU A 60 18.06 -2.50 -8.14
C GLU A 60 18.74 -3.79 -7.72
N ALA A 61 18.28 -4.43 -6.64
CA ALA A 61 18.75 -5.76 -6.24
C ALA A 61 18.48 -6.81 -7.32
N GLN A 62 17.29 -6.79 -7.93
CA GLN A 62 16.95 -7.67 -9.05
C GLN A 62 17.80 -7.39 -10.30
N VAL A 63 18.15 -6.12 -10.56
CA VAL A 63 19.05 -5.73 -11.65
C VAL A 63 20.43 -6.34 -11.46
N GLN A 64 20.94 -6.38 -10.23
CA GLN A 64 22.23 -7.05 -9.94
C GLN A 64 22.12 -8.57 -10.07
N ALA A 65 21.00 -9.16 -9.66
CA ALA A 65 20.81 -10.61 -9.69
C ALA A 65 20.65 -11.17 -11.11
N THR A 66 19.85 -10.51 -11.96
CA THR A 66 19.53 -10.99 -13.32
C THR A 66 19.43 -9.82 -14.32
N PRO A 67 20.55 -9.16 -14.66
CA PRO A 67 20.55 -7.92 -15.44
C PRO A 67 19.93 -8.07 -16.84
N ASP A 68 20.16 -9.21 -17.50
CA ASP A 68 19.74 -9.46 -18.88
C ASP A 68 18.35 -10.09 -19.00
N ALA A 69 17.72 -10.46 -17.88
CA ALA A 69 16.38 -11.03 -17.88
C ALA A 69 15.32 -9.98 -18.30
N PRO A 70 14.25 -10.38 -19.01
CA PRO A 70 13.14 -9.49 -19.36
C PRO A 70 12.48 -8.91 -18.11
N ALA A 71 12.39 -7.57 -18.03
CA ALA A 71 11.72 -6.85 -16.95
C ALA A 71 10.40 -6.24 -17.39
N LEU A 72 10.32 -5.77 -18.64
CA LEU A 72 9.14 -5.12 -19.18
C LEU A 72 8.96 -5.47 -20.65
N ILE A 73 7.75 -5.85 -21.03
CA ILE A 73 7.37 -6.14 -22.42
C ILE A 73 6.11 -5.33 -22.72
N PHE A 74 6.13 -4.58 -23.82
CA PHE A 74 4.98 -3.85 -24.32
C PHE A 74 4.97 -3.90 -25.85
N ALA A 75 3.93 -4.53 -26.41
CA ALA A 75 3.87 -4.84 -27.84
C ALA A 75 5.15 -5.57 -28.33
N ALA A 76 5.88 -4.98 -29.28
CA ALA A 76 7.13 -5.52 -29.81
C ALA A 76 8.38 -5.06 -29.05
N GLU A 77 8.23 -4.19 -28.05
CA GLU A 77 9.34 -3.69 -27.25
C GLU A 77 9.54 -4.55 -25.99
N GLN A 78 10.80 -4.82 -25.68
CA GLN A 78 11.22 -5.53 -24.48
C GLN A 78 12.43 -4.83 -23.88
N LEU A 79 12.39 -4.58 -22.58
CA LEU A 79 13.52 -4.10 -21.80
C LEU A 79 13.97 -5.17 -20.81
N SER A 80 15.29 -5.36 -20.72
CA SER A 80 15.88 -6.09 -19.60
C SER A 80 15.85 -5.26 -18.31
N TYR A 81 16.09 -5.90 -17.17
CA TYR A 81 16.24 -5.19 -15.89
C TYR A 81 17.31 -4.11 -15.96
N ALA A 82 18.48 -4.40 -16.52
CA ALA A 82 19.56 -3.42 -16.67
C ALA A 82 19.15 -2.22 -17.53
N GLN A 83 18.45 -2.45 -18.65
CA GLN A 83 18.00 -1.39 -19.55
C GLN A 83 16.91 -0.51 -18.90
N LEU A 84 15.92 -1.12 -18.25
CA LEU A 84 14.86 -0.40 -17.54
C LEU A 84 15.46 0.49 -16.45
N ASN A 85 16.35 -0.08 -15.63
CA ASN A 85 17.00 0.63 -14.53
C ASN A 85 17.87 1.79 -15.02
N ALA A 86 18.65 1.59 -16.09
CA ALA A 86 19.48 2.64 -16.66
C ALA A 86 18.64 3.84 -17.16
N ARG A 87 17.55 3.58 -17.90
CA ARG A 87 16.65 4.64 -18.38
C ARG A 87 15.95 5.36 -17.23
N ALA A 88 15.47 4.62 -16.23
CA ALA A 88 14.84 5.21 -15.05
C ALA A 88 15.83 6.04 -14.21
N ASN A 89 17.08 5.60 -14.06
CA ASN A 89 18.12 6.37 -13.35
C ASN A 89 18.43 7.70 -14.05
N GLN A 90 18.57 7.68 -15.38
CA GLN A 90 18.82 8.90 -16.16
C GLN A 90 17.68 9.92 -15.97
N LEU A 91 16.43 9.47 -16.02
CA LEU A 91 15.28 10.34 -15.78
C LEU A 91 15.20 10.80 -14.31
N ALA A 92 15.49 9.92 -13.34
CA ALA A 92 15.50 10.26 -11.93
C ALA A 92 16.52 11.36 -11.61
N HIS A 93 17.71 11.32 -12.23
CA HIS A 93 18.71 12.38 -12.09
C HIS A 93 18.18 13.72 -12.60
N ARG A 94 17.55 13.75 -13.79
CA ARG A 94 16.93 14.97 -14.31
C ARG A 94 15.79 15.49 -13.42
N LEU A 95 14.97 14.59 -12.86
CA LEU A 95 13.91 14.97 -11.94
C LEU A 95 14.49 15.59 -10.65
N ARG A 96 15.57 15.03 -10.12
CA ARG A 96 16.28 15.60 -8.96
C ARG A 96 16.87 16.99 -9.28
N GLU A 97 17.44 17.16 -10.46
CA GLU A 97 17.90 18.47 -10.95
C GLU A 97 16.75 19.48 -11.08
N ALA A 98 15.56 19.01 -11.43
CA ALA A 98 14.32 19.81 -11.47
C ALA A 98 13.67 20.03 -10.09
N GLY A 99 14.29 19.55 -9.00
CA GLY A 99 13.82 19.77 -7.62
C GLY A 99 12.92 18.67 -7.05
N VAL A 100 12.79 17.53 -7.72
CA VAL A 100 12.04 16.38 -7.17
C VAL A 100 12.84 15.72 -6.05
N GLY A 101 12.16 15.50 -4.93
CA GLY A 101 12.67 14.84 -3.73
C GLY A 101 11.52 14.31 -2.86
N PRO A 102 11.78 13.97 -1.59
CA PRO A 102 10.74 13.53 -0.65
C PRO A 102 9.54 14.48 -0.61
N ASP A 103 8.34 13.90 -0.52
CA ASP A 103 7.04 14.59 -0.46
C ASP A 103 6.67 15.44 -1.69
N VAL A 104 7.48 15.42 -2.76
CA VAL A 104 7.17 16.11 -4.01
C VAL A 104 6.23 15.26 -4.87
N LEU A 105 5.09 15.83 -5.26
CA LEU A 105 4.16 15.23 -6.20
C LEU A 105 4.55 15.54 -7.65
N VAL A 106 4.62 14.51 -8.49
CA VAL A 106 4.97 14.63 -9.92
C VAL A 106 3.83 14.08 -10.76
N GLY A 107 3.19 14.95 -11.55
CA GLY A 107 2.16 14.53 -12.51
C GLY A 107 2.73 13.70 -13.66
N ILE A 108 2.07 12.61 -14.03
CA ILE A 108 2.47 11.75 -15.15
C ILE A 108 1.34 11.64 -16.18
N CYS A 109 1.42 12.45 -17.24
CA CYS A 109 0.43 12.47 -18.32
C CYS A 109 1.01 11.84 -19.59
N VAL A 110 1.11 10.51 -19.60
CA VAL A 110 1.52 9.73 -20.77
C VAL A 110 0.60 8.53 -20.93
N GLU A 111 0.34 8.13 -22.17
CA GLU A 111 -0.42 6.92 -22.46
C GLU A 111 0.35 5.66 -22.01
N ARG A 112 -0.35 4.53 -21.96
CA ARG A 112 0.24 3.23 -21.62
C ARG A 112 1.37 2.89 -22.60
N SER A 113 2.60 2.88 -22.10
CA SER A 113 3.81 2.59 -22.88
C SER A 113 4.97 2.13 -21.97
N VAL A 114 6.10 1.79 -22.58
CA VAL A 114 7.37 1.57 -21.87
C VAL A 114 7.79 2.83 -21.09
N ASP A 115 7.61 4.01 -21.69
CA ASP A 115 7.98 5.29 -21.10
C ASP A 115 7.16 5.62 -19.85
N MET A 116 5.89 5.20 -19.79
CA MET A 116 5.08 5.33 -18.58
C MET A 116 5.74 4.62 -17.39
N VAL A 117 6.17 3.36 -17.57
CA VAL A 117 6.80 2.58 -16.49
C VAL A 117 8.16 3.17 -16.11
N ILE A 118 8.94 3.64 -17.10
CA ILE A 118 10.20 4.36 -16.86
C ILE A 118 9.93 5.61 -16.01
N GLY A 119 8.91 6.39 -16.35
CA GLY A 119 8.50 7.59 -15.63
C GLY A 119 8.14 7.32 -14.17
N LEU A 120 7.27 6.34 -13.94
CA LEU A 120 6.87 5.92 -12.59
C LEU A 120 8.08 5.51 -11.73
N LEU A 121 8.96 4.67 -12.27
CA LEU A 121 10.16 4.22 -11.56
C LEU A 121 11.14 5.38 -11.31
N ALA A 122 11.30 6.28 -12.28
CA ALA A 122 12.17 7.43 -12.15
C ALA A 122 11.70 8.42 -11.07
N ILE A 123 10.38 8.66 -10.98
CA ILE A 123 9.80 9.52 -9.93
C ILE A 123 10.10 8.94 -8.54
N ILE A 124 9.88 7.63 -8.36
CA ILE A 124 10.14 6.94 -7.09
C ILE A 124 11.65 6.95 -6.75
N LYS A 125 12.52 6.77 -7.75
CA LYS A 125 13.99 6.87 -7.58
C LYS A 125 14.47 8.28 -7.26
N ALA A 126 13.78 9.30 -7.76
CA ALA A 126 14.04 10.70 -7.41
C ALA A 126 13.58 11.03 -5.98
N GLY A 127 12.74 10.19 -5.37
CA GLY A 127 12.19 10.36 -4.03
C GLY A 127 10.79 10.99 -4.01
N GLY A 128 10.22 11.30 -5.17
CA GLY A 128 8.87 11.86 -5.28
C GLY A 128 7.78 10.79 -5.33
N ALA A 129 6.53 11.24 -5.29
CA ALA A 129 5.34 10.43 -5.52
C ALA A 129 4.68 10.83 -6.84
N TYR A 130 4.28 9.84 -7.65
CA TYR A 130 3.62 10.10 -8.93
C TYR A 130 2.12 10.35 -8.73
N VAL A 131 1.56 11.20 -9.58
CA VAL A 131 0.11 11.45 -9.67
C VAL A 131 -0.33 11.19 -11.11
N PRO A 132 -1.08 10.10 -11.37
CA PRO A 132 -1.60 9.77 -12.68
C PRO A 132 -2.56 10.83 -13.24
#